data_AF-A0A842T3M1-F1
#
_entry.id   AF-A0A842T3M1-F1
#
_cell.length_a   1.000
_cell.length_b   1.000
_cell.length_c   1.000
_cell.angle_alpha   90.00
_cell.angle_beta   90.00
_cell.angle_gamma   90.00
#
_symmetry.space_group_name_H-M   'P 1'
#
loop_
_entity.id
_entity.type
_entity.pdbx_description
1 polymer ?
#
loop_
_entity_poly.entity_id
_entity_poly.type
_entity_poly.pdbx_seq_one_letter_code
_entity_poly.pdbx_strand_id
1 'polypeptide(L)'
;MIKSKFDFLTQKLKVPGTSYSLQLGFVGDVWISRVLKADNVIATHEYEKCEVKYPNQNDIVNWVLRAVAVPDLNPHRIMKTIQRLAKEVVAQKQSYDHKREQITKESKEKTEDIAKKQRKIYEEKLNFFNTIKSKIETGATGNEILLEYDNYPRHFAGILRMYDATLKRIGDTKINNYILKERKGSTKFSRLDSMDAYLEVIKVEQKSIQNQLQQLTSVSH
;
A
#
# COMPACT_ATOMS: atom_id res chain seq x y z
N MET A 1 -4.54 -19.11 7.03
CA MET A 1 -3.67 -19.45 8.18
C MET A 1 -2.22 -19.43 7.71
N ILE A 2 -1.52 -18.33 7.97
CA ILE A 2 -0.07 -18.26 7.72
C ILE A 2 0.57 -19.05 8.86
N LYS A 3 1.07 -20.26 8.57
CA LYS A 3 2.01 -20.97 9.45
C LYS A 3 3.22 -20.04 9.56
N SER A 4 3.30 -19.25 10.63
CA SER A 4 4.52 -18.55 11.01
C SER A 4 5.56 -19.61 11.34
N LYS A 5 6.28 -20.07 10.31
CA LYS A 5 7.55 -20.77 10.49
C LYS A 5 8.39 -19.82 11.33
N PHE A 6 8.64 -20.20 12.58
CA PHE A 6 9.59 -19.49 13.40
C PHE A 6 10.97 -19.68 12.77
N ASP A 7 11.41 -18.73 11.95
CA ASP A 7 12.74 -18.74 11.38
C ASP A 7 13.74 -18.35 12.49
N PHE A 8 14.12 -19.33 13.32
CA PHE A 8 15.23 -19.15 14.24
C PHE A 8 16.51 -19.04 13.43
N LEU A 9 17.11 -17.86 13.44
CA LEU A 9 18.32 -17.58 12.65
C LEU A 9 19.59 -18.19 13.27
N THR A 10 19.56 -18.59 14.56
CA THR A 10 20.72 -19.27 15.18
C THR A 10 20.65 -20.78 15.19
N GLN A 11 21.84 -21.39 15.17
CA GLN A 11 22.02 -22.81 15.37
C GLN A 11 21.65 -23.21 16.81
N LYS A 12 21.14 -24.43 16.98
CA LYS A 12 20.93 -25.02 18.30
C LYS A 12 22.30 -25.26 18.94
N LEU A 13 22.61 -24.56 20.04
CA LEU A 13 23.90 -24.72 20.73
C LEU A 13 23.73 -25.55 22.01
N LYS A 14 24.44 -26.66 22.09
CA LYS A 14 24.43 -27.56 23.26
C LYS A 14 25.05 -26.86 24.48
N VAL A 15 24.40 -26.98 25.64
CA VAL A 15 24.97 -26.54 26.92
C VAL A 15 25.95 -27.62 27.40
N PRO A 16 27.24 -27.31 27.58
CA PRO A 16 28.27 -28.31 27.91
C PRO A 16 27.95 -29.13 29.17
N GLY A 17 28.07 -30.45 29.05
CA GLY A 17 27.79 -31.40 30.14
C GLY A 17 26.31 -31.66 30.39
N THR A 18 25.42 -31.29 29.45
CA THR A 18 23.99 -31.56 29.57
C THR A 18 23.40 -32.09 28.26
N SER A 19 22.19 -32.65 28.31
CA SER A 19 21.41 -33.03 27.11
C SER A 19 20.63 -31.86 26.49
N TYR A 20 20.77 -30.66 27.06
CA TYR A 20 19.98 -29.49 26.68
C TYR A 20 20.74 -28.64 25.67
N SER A 21 19.98 -28.03 24.78
CA SER A 21 20.45 -27.05 23.80
C SER A 21 19.66 -25.77 23.96
N LEU A 22 20.31 -24.65 23.70
CA LEU A 22 19.71 -23.33 23.67
C LEU A 22 19.68 -22.81 22.24
N GLN A 23 18.63 -22.07 21.94
CA GLN A 23 18.48 -21.39 20.66
C GLN A 23 17.90 -20.00 20.92
N LEU A 24 18.45 -19.00 20.25
CA LEU A 24 18.01 -17.62 20.35
C LEU A 24 17.51 -17.13 18.99
N GLY A 25 16.47 -16.34 18.97
CA GLY A 25 15.95 -15.78 17.72
C GLY A 25 15.14 -14.53 17.98
N PHE A 26 14.53 -14.06 16.91
CA PHE A 26 13.54 -13.00 16.97
C PHE A 26 12.44 -13.27 15.95
N VAL A 27 11.24 -12.79 16.23
CA VAL A 27 10.10 -12.82 15.32
C VAL A 27 9.57 -11.39 15.21
N GLY A 28 9.69 -10.80 14.02
CA GLY A 28 9.47 -9.38 13.86
C GLY A 28 10.44 -8.59 14.76
N ASP A 29 9.90 -7.88 15.73
CA ASP A 29 10.68 -7.04 16.66
C ASP A 29 10.80 -7.66 18.06
N VAL A 30 10.33 -8.90 18.24
CA VAL A 30 10.28 -9.60 19.54
C VAL A 30 11.40 -10.62 19.64
N TRP A 31 12.19 -10.56 20.71
CA TRP A 31 13.23 -11.55 20.99
C TRP A 31 12.62 -12.82 21.58
N ILE A 32 13.19 -13.97 21.22
CA ILE A 32 12.73 -15.28 21.69
C ILE A 32 13.91 -16.16 22.08
N SER A 33 13.82 -16.79 23.25
CA SER A 33 14.71 -17.86 23.70
C SER A 33 13.99 -19.19 23.69
N ARG A 34 14.68 -20.26 23.31
CA ARG A 34 14.18 -21.64 23.41
C ARG A 34 15.19 -22.55 24.08
N VAL A 35 14.66 -23.44 24.90
CA VAL A 35 15.39 -24.58 25.47
C VAL A 35 14.87 -25.84 24.80
N LEU A 36 15.79 -26.65 24.30
CA LEU A 36 15.51 -27.91 23.64
C LEU A 36 16.21 -29.06 24.37
N LYS A 37 15.62 -30.26 24.30
CA LYS A 37 16.29 -31.52 24.65
C LYS A 37 16.16 -32.43 23.45
N ALA A 38 17.32 -32.82 22.90
CA ALA A 38 17.39 -33.32 21.52
C ALA A 38 16.67 -32.35 20.55
N ASP A 39 15.57 -32.76 19.95
CA ASP A 39 14.79 -31.93 19.02
C ASP A 39 13.48 -31.40 19.59
N ASN A 40 13.13 -31.78 20.82
CA ASN A 40 11.89 -31.34 21.46
C ASN A 40 12.08 -29.99 22.16
N VAL A 41 11.19 -29.04 21.87
CA VAL A 41 11.14 -27.75 22.57
C VAL A 41 10.54 -27.97 23.95
N ILE A 42 11.30 -27.67 24.99
CA ILE A 42 10.89 -27.84 26.39
C ILE A 42 10.24 -26.56 26.89
N ALA A 43 10.84 -25.42 26.55
CA ALA A 43 10.35 -24.12 26.93
C ALA A 43 10.70 -23.08 25.87
N THR A 44 9.79 -22.15 25.66
CA THR A 44 9.99 -20.95 24.85
C THR A 44 9.68 -19.75 25.72
N HIS A 45 10.47 -18.69 25.59
CA HIS A 45 10.21 -17.42 26.25
C HIS A 45 10.34 -16.29 25.26
N GLU A 46 9.27 -15.52 25.19
CA GLU A 46 9.19 -14.29 24.42
C GLU A 46 9.50 -13.15 25.38
N TYR A 47 10.47 -12.32 25.03
CA TYR A 47 10.78 -11.12 25.80
C TYR A 47 9.87 -10.00 25.32
N GLU A 48 9.42 -9.13 26.23
CA GLU A 48 8.66 -7.93 25.85
C GLU A 48 9.41 -7.12 24.79
N LYS A 49 8.67 -6.32 24.00
CA LYS A 49 9.20 -5.46 22.93
C LYS A 49 10.27 -4.50 23.48
N CYS A 50 11.50 -4.95 23.58
CA CYS A 50 12.67 -4.10 23.67
C CYS A 50 13.07 -3.74 22.24
N GLU A 51 12.50 -2.64 21.72
CA GLU A 51 12.67 -2.19 20.34
C GLU A 51 14.13 -2.00 19.91
N VAL A 52 15.08 -1.91 20.85
CA VAL A 52 16.47 -1.53 20.52
C VAL A 52 17.54 -2.42 21.13
N LYS A 53 17.28 -3.13 22.24
CA LYS A 53 18.34 -3.85 22.98
C LYS A 53 18.06 -5.34 23.12
N TYR A 54 19.07 -6.13 22.78
CA TYR A 54 19.11 -7.57 23.04
C TYR A 54 18.81 -7.85 24.53
N PRO A 55 18.03 -8.90 24.88
CA PRO A 55 17.64 -9.16 26.26
C PRO A 55 18.85 -9.31 27.18
N ASN A 56 18.70 -8.90 28.44
CA ASN A 56 19.77 -9.06 29.42
C ASN A 56 20.09 -10.56 29.58
N GLN A 57 21.36 -10.92 29.36
CA GLN A 57 21.81 -12.31 29.39
C GLN A 57 21.54 -12.99 30.74
N ASN A 58 21.61 -12.24 31.84
CA ASN A 58 21.28 -12.76 33.17
C ASN A 58 19.81 -13.17 33.27
N ASP A 59 18.90 -12.46 32.62
CA ASP A 59 17.47 -12.79 32.61
C ASP A 59 17.22 -14.06 31.80
N ILE A 60 17.96 -14.24 30.69
CA ILE A 60 17.94 -15.48 29.92
C ILE A 60 18.42 -16.65 30.78
N VAL A 61 19.54 -16.52 31.49
CA VAL A 61 20.06 -17.56 32.39
C VAL A 61 19.04 -17.91 33.47
N ASN A 62 18.49 -16.90 34.16
CA ASN A 62 17.50 -17.08 35.22
C ASN A 62 16.21 -17.73 34.69
N TRP A 63 15.81 -17.40 33.47
CA TRP A 63 14.71 -18.09 32.81
C TRP A 63 15.05 -19.56 32.51
N VAL A 64 16.23 -19.87 31.94
CA VAL A 64 16.64 -21.25 31.64
C VAL A 64 16.66 -22.11 32.92
N LEU A 65 17.19 -21.57 34.02
CA LEU A 65 17.24 -22.25 35.30
C LEU A 65 15.84 -22.53 35.88
N ARG A 66 14.85 -21.65 35.63
CA ARG A 66 13.45 -21.87 36.02
C ARG A 66 12.73 -22.84 35.07
N ALA A 67 13.04 -22.78 33.79
CA ALA A 67 12.39 -23.57 32.75
C ALA A 67 12.82 -25.04 32.74
N VAL A 68 14.01 -25.34 33.26
CA VAL A 68 14.53 -26.70 33.34
C VAL A 68 14.63 -27.11 34.81
N ALA A 69 13.71 -27.96 35.25
CA ALA A 69 13.69 -28.51 36.61
C ALA A 69 14.78 -29.58 36.80
N VAL A 70 16.06 -29.21 36.73
CA VAL A 70 17.20 -30.14 36.92
C VAL A 70 18.25 -29.53 37.88
N PRO A 71 18.68 -30.28 38.91
CA PRO A 71 19.60 -29.78 39.94
C PRO A 71 21.04 -29.45 39.47
N ASP A 72 21.51 -29.97 38.33
CA ASP A 72 22.94 -29.89 37.92
C ASP A 72 23.25 -28.93 36.75
N LEU A 73 22.33 -28.01 36.42
CA LEU A 73 22.60 -26.99 35.40
C LEU A 73 23.54 -25.92 35.95
N ASN A 74 24.81 -25.95 35.52
CA ASN A 74 25.79 -24.94 35.90
C ASN A 74 25.51 -23.59 35.22
N PRO A 75 25.19 -22.52 35.99
CA PRO A 75 24.85 -21.20 35.42
C PRO A 75 25.97 -20.59 34.56
N HIS A 76 27.23 -20.83 34.90
CA HIS A 76 28.36 -20.33 34.11
C HIS A 76 28.43 -20.97 32.72
N ARG A 77 28.05 -22.25 32.61
CA ARG A 77 28.02 -22.95 31.32
C ARG A 77 26.88 -22.43 30.45
N ILE A 78 25.71 -22.21 31.05
CA ILE A 78 24.56 -21.60 30.38
C ILE A 78 24.93 -20.19 29.89
N MET A 79 25.56 -19.38 30.74
CA MET A 79 26.01 -18.03 30.40
C MET A 79 26.97 -18.02 29.21
N LYS A 80 27.99 -18.89 29.17
CA LYS A 80 28.92 -18.99 28.04
C LYS A 80 28.20 -19.37 26.74
N THR A 81 27.25 -20.31 26.80
CA THR A 81 26.43 -20.70 25.66
C THR A 81 25.60 -19.51 25.15
N ILE A 82 24.95 -18.77 26.06
CA ILE A 82 24.17 -17.57 25.72
C ILE A 82 25.05 -16.48 25.11
N GLN A 83 26.23 -16.22 25.67
CA GLN A 83 27.17 -15.22 25.15
C GLN A 83 27.59 -15.51 23.71
N ARG A 84 27.81 -16.79 23.38
CA ARG A 84 28.14 -17.21 22.01
C ARG A 84 26.96 -17.00 21.06
N LEU A 85 25.77 -17.45 21.46
CA LEU A 85 24.55 -17.26 20.67
C LEU A 85 24.23 -15.78 20.49
N ALA A 86 24.42 -14.95 21.50
CA ALA A 86 24.16 -13.50 21.45
C ALA A 86 24.99 -12.82 20.35
N LYS A 87 26.28 -13.16 20.23
CA LYS A 87 27.14 -12.62 19.17
C LYS A 87 26.63 -12.99 17.78
N GLU A 88 26.16 -14.24 17.61
CA GLU A 88 25.61 -14.73 16.35
C GLU A 88 24.28 -14.05 16.01
N VAL A 89 23.33 -13.98 16.93
CA VAL A 89 22.02 -13.35 16.63
C VAL A 89 22.16 -11.85 16.37
N VAL A 90 22.99 -11.13 17.13
CA VAL A 90 23.12 -9.67 16.96
C VAL A 90 23.68 -9.33 15.58
N ALA A 91 24.70 -10.06 15.13
CA ALA A 91 25.25 -9.88 13.78
C ALA A 91 24.22 -10.21 12.68
N GLN A 92 23.43 -11.26 12.87
CA GLN A 92 22.37 -11.65 11.92
C GLN A 92 21.20 -10.66 11.92
N LYS A 93 20.82 -10.11 13.08
CA LYS A 93 19.75 -9.12 13.20
C LYS A 93 20.09 -7.84 12.45
N GLN A 94 21.31 -7.33 12.59
CA GLN A 94 21.77 -6.16 11.83
C GLN A 94 21.67 -6.38 10.31
N SER A 95 22.03 -7.57 9.85
CA SER A 95 21.93 -7.94 8.43
C SER A 95 20.46 -8.07 7.97
N TYR A 96 19.59 -8.59 8.84
CA TYR A 96 18.16 -8.73 8.58
C TYR A 96 17.46 -7.37 8.52
N ASP A 97 17.73 -6.49 9.49
CA ASP A 97 17.14 -5.15 9.56
C ASP A 97 17.55 -4.32 8.34
N HIS A 98 18.83 -4.38 7.92
CA HIS A 98 19.30 -3.70 6.72
C HIS A 98 18.61 -4.19 5.43
N LYS A 99 18.42 -5.51 5.28
CA LYS A 99 17.68 -6.08 4.15
C LYS A 99 16.20 -5.68 4.17
N ARG A 100 15.58 -5.69 5.35
CA ARG A 100 14.16 -5.28 5.53
C ARG A 100 13.97 -3.81 5.16
N GLU A 101 14.89 -2.94 5.54
CA GLU A 101 14.88 -1.52 5.17
C GLU A 101 15.01 -1.31 3.66
N GLN A 102 15.91 -2.04 2.98
CA GLN A 102 16.07 -1.96 1.52
C GLN A 102 14.82 -2.42 0.77
N ILE A 103 14.24 -3.56 1.15
CA ILE A 103 12.99 -4.08 0.55
C ILE A 103 11.84 -3.09 0.75
N THR A 104 11.77 -2.47 1.94
CA THR A 104 10.72 -1.48 2.24
C THR A 104 10.89 -0.22 1.38
N LYS A 105 12.12 0.27 1.19
CA LYS A 105 12.42 1.42 0.31
C LYS A 105 12.08 1.13 -1.15
N GLU A 106 12.52 0.00 -1.70
CA GLU A 106 12.21 -0.37 -3.09
C GLU A 106 10.71 -0.57 -3.33
N SER A 107 9.97 -1.09 -2.33
CA SER A 107 8.52 -1.24 -2.43
C SER A 107 7.78 0.11 -2.41
N LYS A 108 8.26 1.07 -1.61
CA LYS A 108 7.73 2.43 -1.57
C LYS A 108 8.01 3.18 -2.87
N GLU A 109 9.23 3.12 -3.39
CA GLU A 109 9.60 3.75 -4.67
C GLU A 109 8.77 3.21 -5.84
N LYS A 110 8.58 1.89 -5.94
CA LYS A 110 7.70 1.29 -6.96
C LYS A 110 6.25 1.73 -6.81
N THR A 111 5.75 1.89 -5.58
CA THR A 111 4.39 2.34 -5.31
C THR A 111 4.21 3.82 -5.67
N GLU A 112 5.19 4.66 -5.36
CA GLU A 112 5.21 6.08 -5.72
C GLU A 112 5.27 6.30 -7.24
N ASP A 113 6.07 5.51 -7.97
CA ASP A 113 6.14 5.61 -9.43
C ASP A 113 4.84 5.19 -10.11
N ILE A 114 4.16 4.16 -9.59
CA ILE A 114 2.83 3.76 -10.07
C ILE A 114 1.81 4.87 -9.78
N ALA A 115 1.82 5.44 -8.57
CA ALA A 115 0.93 6.53 -8.20
C ALA A 115 1.15 7.79 -9.05
N LYS A 116 2.40 8.17 -9.34
CA LYS A 116 2.75 9.29 -10.23
C LYS A 116 2.21 9.07 -11.65
N LYS A 117 2.36 7.87 -12.20
CA LYS A 117 1.82 7.52 -13.53
C LYS A 117 0.30 7.62 -13.56
N GLN A 118 -0.39 7.08 -12.55
CA GLN A 118 -1.84 7.17 -12.45
C GLN A 118 -2.32 8.62 -12.30
N ARG A 119 -1.64 9.42 -11.49
CA ARG A 119 -1.94 10.84 -11.31
C ARG A 119 -1.87 11.59 -12.64
N LYS A 120 -0.81 11.40 -13.41
CA LYS A 120 -0.66 12.03 -14.74
C LYS A 120 -1.83 11.70 -15.67
N ILE A 121 -2.27 10.44 -15.69
CA ILE A 121 -3.43 10.02 -16.49
C ILE A 121 -4.72 10.73 -16.03
N TYR A 122 -4.94 10.86 -14.72
CA TYR A 122 -6.11 11.55 -14.19
C TYR A 122 -6.08 13.07 -14.44
N GLU A 123 -4.90 13.70 -14.38
CA GLU A 123 -4.71 15.11 -14.73
C GLU A 123 -5.02 15.36 -16.21
N GLU A 124 -4.53 14.50 -17.11
CA GLU A 124 -4.83 14.55 -18.54
C GLU A 124 -6.35 14.38 -18.80
N LYS A 125 -7.00 13.43 -18.13
CA LYS A 125 -8.47 13.27 -18.19
C LYS A 125 -9.21 14.54 -17.73
N LEU A 126 -8.81 15.10 -16.59
CA LEU A 126 -9.46 16.28 -16.04
C LEU A 126 -9.33 17.48 -16.98
N ASN A 127 -8.14 17.68 -17.55
CA ASN A 127 -7.88 18.73 -18.53
C ASN A 127 -8.79 18.58 -19.74
N PHE A 128 -8.92 17.36 -20.28
CA PHE A 128 -9.85 17.05 -21.36
C PHE A 128 -11.29 17.46 -21.02
N PHE A 129 -11.84 17.04 -19.87
CA PHE A 129 -13.20 17.41 -19.48
C PHE A 129 -13.38 18.93 -19.28
N ASN A 130 -12.37 19.62 -18.76
CA ASN A 130 -12.38 21.08 -18.61
C ASN A 130 -12.43 21.78 -19.97
N THR A 131 -11.64 21.33 -20.94
CA THR A 131 -11.62 21.89 -22.30
C THR A 131 -12.97 21.72 -23.00
N ILE A 132 -13.56 20.52 -22.92
CA ILE A 132 -14.88 20.25 -23.52
C ILE A 132 -15.97 21.11 -22.87
N LYS A 133 -15.98 21.19 -21.53
CA LYS A 133 -16.92 22.04 -20.80
C LYS A 133 -16.80 23.51 -21.22
N SER A 134 -15.58 24.04 -21.26
CA SER A 134 -15.31 25.42 -21.67
C SER A 134 -15.80 25.69 -23.09
N LYS A 135 -15.53 24.78 -24.05
CA LYS A 135 -16.04 24.89 -25.42
C LYS A 135 -17.57 24.93 -25.49
N ILE A 136 -18.26 24.12 -24.68
CA ILE A 136 -19.72 24.14 -24.62
C ILE A 136 -20.22 25.48 -24.05
N GLU A 137 -19.63 25.96 -22.96
CA GLU A 137 -20.00 27.21 -22.30
C GLU A 137 -19.75 28.45 -23.17
N THR A 138 -18.72 28.42 -24.03
CA THR A 138 -18.42 29.48 -25.01
C THR A 138 -19.27 29.38 -26.28
N GLY A 139 -20.11 28.36 -26.41
CA GLY A 139 -21.04 28.17 -27.52
C GLY A 139 -20.39 27.62 -28.79
N ALA A 140 -19.37 26.77 -28.63
CA ALA A 140 -18.79 26.01 -29.74
C ALA A 140 -19.87 25.18 -30.47
N THR A 141 -19.60 24.85 -31.72
CA THR A 141 -20.42 23.95 -32.53
C THR A 141 -20.22 22.50 -32.11
N GLY A 142 -21.16 21.63 -32.48
CA GLY A 142 -21.01 20.18 -32.25
C GLY A 142 -19.76 19.63 -32.95
N ASN A 143 -19.44 20.14 -34.14
CA ASN A 143 -18.26 19.75 -34.91
C ASN A 143 -16.93 20.16 -34.23
N GLU A 144 -16.86 21.36 -33.66
CA GLU A 144 -15.68 21.83 -32.90
C GLU A 144 -15.43 21.05 -31.61
N ILE A 145 -16.49 20.50 -31.01
CA ILE A 145 -16.40 19.59 -29.85
C ILE A 145 -15.95 18.19 -30.31
N LEU A 146 -16.45 17.71 -31.45
CA LEU A 146 -16.06 16.41 -32.00
C LEU A 146 -14.59 16.36 -32.41
N LEU A 147 -14.10 17.41 -33.06
CA LEU A 147 -12.68 17.57 -33.40
C LEU A 147 -11.78 17.55 -32.16
N GLU A 148 -12.27 18.07 -31.04
CA GLU A 148 -11.53 18.02 -29.80
C GLU A 148 -11.35 16.58 -29.31
N TYR A 149 -12.32 15.67 -29.50
CA TYR A 149 -12.15 14.25 -29.11
C TYR A 149 -11.03 13.55 -29.88
N ASP A 150 -10.81 13.91 -31.14
CA ASP A 150 -9.77 13.31 -31.97
C ASP A 150 -8.36 13.67 -31.49
N ASN A 151 -8.23 14.78 -30.75
CA ASN A 151 -6.97 15.20 -30.13
C ASN A 151 -6.63 14.41 -28.85
N TYR A 152 -7.52 13.56 -28.34
CA TYR A 152 -7.28 12.79 -27.11
C TYR A 152 -7.34 11.27 -27.33
N PRO A 153 -6.58 10.49 -26.55
CA PRO A 153 -6.62 9.03 -26.59
C PRO A 153 -8.05 8.47 -26.51
N ARG A 154 -8.35 7.46 -27.35
CA ARG A 154 -9.70 6.86 -27.49
C ARG A 154 -10.34 6.40 -26.17
N HIS A 155 -9.53 6.14 -25.15
CA HIS A 155 -9.97 5.65 -23.84
C HIS A 155 -10.62 6.72 -22.95
N PHE A 156 -10.44 8.02 -23.25
CA PHE A 156 -11.00 9.10 -22.43
C PHE A 156 -12.44 9.46 -22.81
N ALA A 157 -12.83 9.22 -24.07
CA ALA A 157 -14.11 9.64 -24.61
C ALA A 157 -15.21 8.56 -24.57
N GLY A 158 -15.00 7.40 -23.93
CA GLY A 158 -15.88 6.23 -24.06
C GLY A 158 -17.36 6.51 -23.76
N ILE A 159 -17.65 7.15 -22.62
CA ILE A 159 -19.01 7.54 -22.20
C ILE A 159 -19.52 8.72 -23.03
N LEU A 160 -18.64 9.67 -23.34
CA LEU A 160 -18.98 10.88 -24.08
C LEU A 160 -19.30 10.63 -25.57
N ARG A 161 -18.71 9.60 -26.17
CA ARG A 161 -19.01 9.15 -27.54
C ARG A 161 -20.43 8.64 -27.71
N MET A 162 -21.12 8.26 -26.62
CA MET A 162 -22.56 7.94 -26.69
C MET A 162 -23.39 9.15 -27.13
N TYR A 163 -22.85 10.37 -27.00
CA TYR A 163 -23.49 11.62 -27.40
C TYR A 163 -22.98 12.15 -28.76
N ASP A 164 -22.17 11.37 -29.48
CA ASP A 164 -21.68 11.71 -30.82
C ASP A 164 -22.85 11.99 -31.79
N ALA A 165 -23.93 11.21 -31.70
CA ALA A 165 -25.16 11.47 -32.46
C ALA A 165 -25.80 12.83 -32.14
N THR A 166 -25.81 13.22 -30.86
CA THR A 166 -26.33 14.51 -30.39
C THR A 166 -25.46 15.67 -30.88
N LEU A 167 -24.13 15.52 -30.82
CA LEU A 167 -23.19 16.53 -31.31
C LEU A 167 -23.24 16.67 -32.84
N LYS A 168 -23.34 15.56 -33.58
CA LYS A 168 -23.54 15.56 -35.04
C LYS A 168 -24.86 16.22 -35.44
N ARG A 169 -25.93 15.97 -34.68
CA ARG A 169 -27.24 16.61 -34.90
C ARG A 169 -27.19 18.12 -34.68
N ILE A 170 -26.36 18.59 -33.74
CA ILE A 170 -26.11 20.02 -33.53
C ILE A 170 -25.22 20.59 -34.64
N GLY A 171 -24.26 19.81 -35.16
CA GLY A 171 -23.51 20.13 -36.37
C GLY A 171 -22.83 21.51 -36.32
N ASP A 172 -22.90 22.25 -37.42
CA ASP A 172 -22.33 23.61 -37.57
C ASP A 172 -23.16 24.71 -36.87
N THR A 173 -24.34 24.37 -36.34
CA THR A 173 -25.08 25.35 -35.53
C THR A 173 -24.35 25.53 -34.20
N LYS A 174 -23.97 26.78 -33.89
CA LYS A 174 -23.41 27.12 -32.58
C LYS A 174 -24.37 26.64 -31.50
N ILE A 175 -23.83 26.01 -30.45
CA ILE A 175 -24.59 25.75 -29.24
C ILE A 175 -24.92 27.11 -28.64
N ASN A 176 -26.03 27.70 -29.07
CA ASN A 176 -26.52 28.94 -28.49
C ASN A 176 -26.84 28.63 -27.03
N ASN A 177 -26.24 29.42 -26.12
CA ASN A 177 -26.37 29.33 -24.66
C ASN A 177 -27.83 29.39 -24.17
N TYR A 178 -28.60 28.33 -24.43
CA TYR A 178 -29.96 28.12 -23.92
C TYR A 178 -29.92 27.85 -22.40
N ILE A 179 -28.78 27.35 -21.93
CA ILE A 179 -28.47 26.93 -20.55
C ILE A 179 -28.61 28.10 -19.55
N LEU A 180 -28.37 29.35 -19.99
CA LEU A 180 -28.46 30.52 -19.12
C LEU A 180 -29.72 31.38 -19.34
N LYS A 181 -30.48 31.18 -20.43
CA LYS A 181 -31.62 32.06 -20.75
C LYS A 181 -32.99 31.54 -20.33
N GLU A 182 -33.22 30.23 -20.24
CA GLU A 182 -34.56 29.72 -19.89
C GLU A 182 -34.58 28.85 -18.64
N ARG A 183 -34.63 29.50 -17.47
CA ARG A 183 -35.32 28.94 -16.30
C ARG A 183 -36.84 28.94 -16.54
N LYS A 184 -37.33 28.14 -17.49
CA LYS A 184 -38.72 27.65 -17.46
C LYS A 184 -38.70 26.23 -18.04
N GLY A 185 -38.75 25.26 -17.13
CA GLY A 185 -38.79 23.85 -17.49
C GLY A 185 -39.97 23.55 -18.41
N SER A 186 -39.67 23.21 -19.65
CA SER A 186 -40.59 22.48 -20.50
C SER A 186 -40.36 20.99 -20.25
N THR A 187 -41.33 20.35 -19.62
CA THR A 187 -41.33 18.93 -19.22
C THR A 187 -41.45 17.95 -20.40
N LYS A 188 -41.24 18.38 -21.66
CA LYS A 188 -41.62 17.60 -22.84
C LYS A 188 -40.53 17.11 -23.79
N PHE A 189 -39.25 17.38 -23.51
CA PHE A 189 -38.13 16.75 -24.23
C PHE A 189 -37.03 16.56 -23.17
N SER A 190 -36.49 15.38 -22.86
CA SER A 190 -35.82 14.42 -23.72
C SER A 190 -35.35 13.24 -22.86
N ARG A 191 -35.53 12.01 -23.32
CA ARG A 191 -34.64 10.91 -22.91
C ARG A 191 -33.23 11.31 -23.36
N LEU A 192 -32.27 11.49 -22.44
CA LEU A 192 -30.80 11.55 -22.65
C LEU A 192 -30.21 12.25 -23.91
N ASP A 193 -30.94 13.13 -24.60
CA ASP A 193 -30.53 13.73 -25.89
C ASP A 193 -30.38 15.26 -25.84
N SER A 194 -30.09 15.84 -24.67
CA SER A 194 -29.91 17.30 -24.50
C SER A 194 -28.48 17.66 -24.09
N MET A 195 -28.06 18.89 -24.44
CA MET A 195 -26.75 19.44 -24.03
C MET A 195 -26.62 19.54 -22.50
N ASP A 196 -27.74 19.74 -21.80
CA ASP A 196 -27.77 19.76 -20.33
C ASP A 196 -27.41 18.40 -19.73
N ALA A 197 -27.97 17.31 -20.28
CA ALA A 197 -27.62 15.96 -19.86
C ALA A 197 -26.14 15.68 -20.12
N TYR A 198 -25.59 16.21 -21.21
CA TYR A 198 -24.17 16.09 -21.55
C TYR A 198 -23.27 16.80 -20.52
N LEU A 199 -23.62 18.02 -20.12
CA LEU A 199 -22.87 18.78 -19.12
C LEU A 199 -22.95 18.18 -17.72
N GLU A 200 -24.09 17.62 -17.33
CA GLU A 200 -24.21 16.93 -16.03
C GLU A 200 -23.31 15.70 -15.96
N VAL A 201 -23.20 14.91 -17.04
CA VAL A 201 -22.25 13.80 -17.12
C VAL A 201 -20.81 14.28 -16.98
N ILE A 202 -20.44 15.36 -17.69
CA ILE A 202 -19.09 15.95 -17.58
C ILE A 202 -18.80 16.38 -16.13
N LYS A 203 -19.74 17.04 -15.45
CA LYS A 203 -19.58 17.47 -14.05
C LYS A 203 -19.38 16.30 -13.10
N VAL A 204 -20.17 15.22 -13.26
CA VAL A 204 -20.06 14.01 -12.44
C VAL A 204 -18.69 13.35 -12.62
N GLU A 205 -18.23 13.23 -13.87
CA GLU A 205 -16.91 12.66 -14.18
C GLU A 205 -15.76 13.54 -13.62
N GLN A 206 -15.85 14.86 -13.77
CA GLN A 206 -14.87 15.79 -13.17
C GLN A 206 -14.77 15.61 -11.66
N LYS A 207 -15.90 15.52 -10.96
CA LYS A 207 -15.95 15.31 -9.51
C LYS A 207 -15.35 13.95 -9.11
N SER A 208 -15.67 12.89 -9.87
CA SER A 208 -15.11 11.55 -9.66
C SER A 208 -13.58 11.55 -9.78
N ILE A 209 -13.04 12.16 -10.85
CA ILE A 209 -11.60 12.26 -11.09
C ILE A 209 -10.91 13.11 -10.02
N GLN A 210 -11.53 14.23 -9.60
CA GLN A 210 -11.00 15.07 -8.52
C GLN A 210 -10.90 14.30 -7.20
N ASN A 211 -11.90 13.48 -6.87
CA ASN A 211 -11.86 12.62 -5.69
C ASN A 211 -10.74 11.58 -5.79
N GLN A 212 -10.54 10.97 -6.96
CA GLN A 212 -9.45 10.01 -7.19
C GLN A 212 -8.07 10.68 -7.06
N LEU A 213 -7.91 11.90 -7.55
CA LEU A 213 -6.68 12.70 -7.39
C LEU A 213 -6.42 13.04 -5.92
N GLN A 214 -7.44 13.40 -5.16
CA GLN A 214 -7.31 13.65 -3.72
C GLN A 214 -6.88 12.40 -2.96
N GLN A 215 -7.48 11.24 -3.26
CA GLN A 215 -7.11 9.95 -2.67
C GLN A 215 -5.66 9.55 -2.99
N LEU A 216 -5.18 9.82 -4.20
CA LEU A 216 -3.77 9.58 -4.56
C LEU A 216 -2.81 10.52 -3.82
N THR A 217 -3.26 11.72 -3.45
CA THR A 217 -2.45 12.71 -2.71
C THR A 217 -2.31 12.33 -1.24
N SER A 218 -3.32 11.67 -0.65
CA SER A 218 -3.24 11.18 0.73
C SER A 218 -2.41 9.90 0.91
N VAL A 219 -2.02 9.23 -0.18
CA VAL A 219 -1.15 8.04 -0.15
C VAL A 219 0.33 8.42 -0.25
N SER A 220 0.66 9.64 -0.71
CA SER A 220 2.03 10.14 -0.85
C SER A 220 2.59 10.89 0.37
N HIS A 221 1.83 10.96 1.48
CA HIS A 221 2.22 11.56 2.76
C HIS A 221 2.22 10.51 3.86
#